data_AF-A0A938E4E7-F1
#
_entry.id   AF-A0A938E4E7-F1
#
_cell.length_a   1.000
_cell.length_b   1.000
_cell.length_c   1.000
_cell.angle_alpha   90.00
_cell.angle_beta   90.00
_cell.angle_gamma   90.00
#
_symmetry.space_group_name_H-M   'P 1'
#
loop_
_entity.id
_entity.type
_entity.pdbx_description
1 polymer ?
#
loop_
_entity_poly.entity_id
_entity_poly.type
_entity_poly.pdbx_seq_one_letter_code
_entity_poly.pdbx_strand_id
1 'polypeptide(L)'
;MAAPPSRYRCSACGNLTRFDVTVTRRVKEFHHFSVGGELEVESAEVLAEDVEEVACRWCGATGEAIEVLSGDAVTDAVTDRADAAGGV
;
A
#
# COMPACT_ATOMS: atom_id res chain seq x y z
N MET A 1 -0.85 -1.61 11.54
CA MET A 1 -1.84 -1.82 10.47
C MET A 1 -1.10 -1.69 9.15
N ALA A 2 -1.22 -2.66 8.24
CA ALA A 2 -0.56 -2.59 6.93
C ALA A 2 -1.20 -1.47 6.10
N ALA A 3 -0.38 -0.63 5.47
CA ALA A 3 -0.87 0.44 4.60
C ALA A 3 -1.65 -0.14 3.41
N PRO A 4 -2.70 0.54 2.93
CA PRO A 4 -3.42 0.09 1.74
C PRO A 4 -2.47 0.05 0.53
N PRO A 5 -2.61 -0.94 -0.37
CA PRO A 5 -1.73 -1.05 -1.51
C PRO A 5 -1.84 0.18 -2.41
N SER A 6 -0.70 0.79 -2.75
CA SER A 6 -0.65 1.91 -3.68
C SER A 6 -1.15 1.49 -5.06
N ARG A 7 -1.86 2.39 -5.74
CA ARG A 7 -2.21 2.21 -7.15
C ARG A 7 -1.12 2.82 -8.01
N TYR A 8 -0.87 2.23 -9.17
CA TYR A 8 0.16 2.70 -10.10
C TYR A 8 -0.42 2.95 -11.50
N ARG A 9 0.11 3.96 -12.19
CA ARG A 9 -0.15 4.24 -13.60
C ARG A 9 1.17 4.33 -14.35
N CYS A 10 1.28 3.60 -15.46
CA CYS A 10 2.40 3.78 -16.38
C CYS A 10 2.06 4.92 -17.35
N SER A 11 2.80 6.03 -17.29
CA SER A 11 2.63 7.17 -18.19
C SER A 11 3.12 6.86 -19.62
N ALA A 12 4.04 5.90 -19.77
CA ALA A 12 4.58 5.50 -21.07
C ALA A 12 3.58 4.72 -21.94
N CYS A 13 2.76 3.84 -21.37
CA CYS A 13 1.84 2.98 -22.14
C CYS A 13 0.38 2.98 -21.64
N GLY A 14 0.07 3.71 -20.56
CA GLY A 14 -1.27 3.82 -20.00
C GLY A 14 -1.73 2.63 -19.15
N ASN A 15 -0.86 1.64 -18.87
CA ASN A 15 -1.22 0.49 -18.05
C ASN A 15 -1.51 0.89 -16.59
N LEU A 16 -2.54 0.27 -16.01
CA LEU A 16 -3.06 0.57 -14.66
C LEU A 16 -3.23 -0.68 -13.79
N THR A 17 -3.01 -1.88 -14.32
CA THR A 17 -3.50 -3.12 -13.70
C THR A 17 -2.44 -4.19 -13.50
N ARG A 18 -1.26 -4.07 -14.13
CA ARG A 18 -0.17 -5.06 -13.99
C ARG A 18 1.20 -4.41 -13.83
N PHE A 19 1.76 -4.57 -12.65
CA PHE A 19 3.10 -4.11 -12.31
C PHE A 19 3.82 -5.20 -11.53
N ASP A 20 5.10 -5.35 -11.78
CA ASP A 20 5.98 -6.10 -10.89
C ASP A 20 6.50 -5.11 -9.84
N VAL A 21 6.37 -5.46 -8.56
CA VAL A 21 6.72 -4.58 -7.42
C VAL A 21 7.73 -5.31 -6.55
N THR A 22 8.90 -4.72 -6.41
CA THR A 22 9.97 -5.22 -5.54
C THR A 22 9.91 -4.49 -4.22
N VAL A 23 9.84 -5.22 -3.11
CA VAL A 23 9.77 -4.65 -1.76
C VAL A 23 10.78 -5.31 -0.83
N THR A 24 11.37 -4.51 0.05
CA THR A 24 12.10 -4.99 1.22
C THR A 24 11.18 -4.91 2.43
N ARG A 25 11.01 -6.03 3.14
CA ARG A 25 10.18 -6.12 4.35
C ARG A 25 10.99 -6.60 5.54
N ARG A 26 10.81 -5.95 6.68
CA ARG A 26 11.28 -6.42 7.97
C ARG A 26 10.09 -6.91 8.78
N VAL A 27 10.08 -8.20 9.12
CA VAL A 27 8.97 -8.86 9.80
C VAL A 27 9.49 -9.52 11.08
N LYS A 28 8.72 -9.45 12.15
CA LYS A 28 8.90 -10.24 13.37
C LYS A 28 7.84 -11.32 13.39
N GLU A 29 8.25 -12.57 13.56
CA GLU A 29 7.35 -13.72 13.52
C GLU A 29 7.50 -14.55 14.80
N PHE A 30 6.37 -15.06 15.30
CA PHE A 30 6.35 -16.06 16.36
C PHE A 30 6.29 -17.45 15.73
N HIS A 31 7.39 -18.19 15.84
CA HIS A 31 7.54 -19.54 15.29
C HIS A 31 7.21 -20.57 16.36
N HIS A 32 6.23 -21.41 16.08
CA HIS A 32 5.89 -22.58 16.87
C HIS A 32 6.28 -23.83 16.09
N PHE A 33 7.20 -24.61 16.66
CA PHE A 33 7.59 -25.90 16.09
C PHE A 33 6.84 -27.02 16.79
N SER A 34 6.28 -27.94 16.02
CA SER A 34 5.79 -29.20 16.55
C SER A 34 6.95 -30.03 17.12
N VAL A 35 6.63 -31.06 17.90
CA VAL A 35 7.64 -32.05 18.35
C VAL A 35 8.27 -32.80 17.16
N GLY A 36 7.54 -32.94 16.05
CA GLY A 36 8.03 -33.54 14.80
C GLY A 36 8.94 -32.64 13.97
N GLY A 37 8.98 -31.34 14.29
CA GLY A 37 9.80 -30.33 13.61
C GLY A 37 9.07 -29.54 12.53
N GLU A 38 7.74 -29.68 12.42
CA GLU A 38 6.95 -28.85 11.51
C GLU A 38 6.84 -27.42 12.05
N LEU A 39 7.03 -26.42 11.18
CA LEU A 39 6.92 -25.01 11.53
C LEU A 39 5.50 -24.48 11.28
N GLU A 40 4.93 -23.86 12.31
CA GLU A 40 3.77 -22.97 12.23
C GLU A 40 4.18 -21.54 12.63
N VAL A 41 3.73 -20.55 11.86
CA VAL A 41 3.89 -19.13 12.24
C VAL A 41 2.56 -18.64 12.83
N GLU A 42 2.47 -18.57 14.16
CA GLU A 42 1.18 -18.23 14.81
C GLU A 42 0.88 -16.73 14.73
N SER A 43 1.91 -15.89 14.65
CA SER A 43 1.75 -14.45 14.46
C SER A 43 2.91 -13.86 13.67
N ALA A 44 2.59 -12.86 12.86
CA ALA A 44 3.57 -12.09 12.08
C ALA A 44 3.24 -10.60 12.20
N GLU A 45 4.26 -9.81 12.52
CA GLU A 45 4.20 -8.36 12.62
C GLU A 45 5.17 -7.74 11.61
N VAL A 46 4.65 -7.01 10.63
CA VAL A 46 5.47 -6.24 9.71
C VAL A 46 5.94 -4.97 10.42
N LEU A 47 7.26 -4.87 10.62
CA LEU A 47 7.90 -3.75 11.32
C LEU A 47 8.28 -2.61 10.36
N ALA A 48 8.61 -2.94 9.12
CA ALA A 48 8.94 -1.98 8.07
C ALA A 48 8.70 -2.61 6.69
N GLU A 49 8.31 -1.78 5.72
CA GLU A 49 8.15 -2.15 4.32
C GLU A 49 8.55 -0.97 3.45
N ASP A 50 9.50 -1.20 2.55
CA ASP A 50 10.02 -0.22 1.62
C ASP A 50 9.83 -0.74 0.18
N VAL A 51 9.21 0.06 -0.68
CA VAL A 51 9.07 -0.27 -2.11
C VAL A 51 10.35 0.16 -2.82
N GLU A 52 11.07 -0.79 -3.38
CA GLU A 52 12.35 -0.56 -4.04
C GLU A 52 12.17 -0.21 -5.52
N GLU A 53 11.30 -0.93 -6.21
CA GLU A 53 11.07 -0.77 -7.63
C GLU A 53 9.63 -1.11 -8.00
N VAL A 54 9.11 -0.38 -8.99
CA VAL A 54 7.87 -0.72 -9.68
C VAL A 54 8.14 -0.73 -11.18
N ALA A 55 7.85 -1.86 -11.82
CA ALA A 55 8.03 -2.05 -13.26
C ALA A 55 6.70 -2.33 -13.95
N CYS A 56 6.42 -1.62 -15.04
CA CYS A 56 5.26 -1.91 -15.87
C CYS A 56 5.46 -3.24 -16.59
N ARG A 57 4.69 -4.27 -16.23
CA ARG A 57 4.81 -5.60 -16.84
C ARG A 57 4.41 -5.65 -18.32
N TRP A 58 3.74 -4.61 -18.82
CA TRP A 58 3.33 -4.52 -20.22
C TRP A 58 4.46 -4.03 -21.14
N CYS A 59 5.07 -2.89 -20.80
CA CYS A 59 6.08 -2.25 -21.66
C CYS A 59 7.51 -2.25 -21.08
N GLY A 60 7.68 -2.70 -19.84
CA GLY A 60 8.97 -2.73 -19.14
C GLY A 60 9.42 -1.39 -18.57
N ALA A 61 8.62 -0.33 -18.65
CA ALA A 61 8.99 0.98 -18.11
C ALA A 61 9.09 0.96 -16.57
N THR A 62 10.08 1.68 -16.04
CA THR A 62 10.36 1.84 -14.60
C THR A 62 10.56 3.32 -14.25
N GLY A 63 10.79 3.63 -12.97
CA GLY A 63 11.16 4.98 -12.52
C GLY A 63 10.09 6.03 -12.79
N GLU A 64 10.48 7.16 -13.41
CA GLU A 64 9.62 8.33 -13.65
C GLU A 64 8.40 8.02 -14.54
N ALA A 65 8.44 6.94 -15.32
CA ALA A 65 7.30 6.50 -16.11
C ALA A 65 6.19 5.88 -15.25
N ILE A 66 6.42 5.63 -13.97
CA ILE A 66 5.46 5.05 -13.03
C ILE A 66 4.97 6.12 -12.06
N GLU A 67 3.71 6.50 -12.21
CA GLU A 67 3.02 7.42 -11.34
C GLU A 67 2.32 6.65 -10.22
N VAL A 68 2.59 7.01 -8.96
CA VAL A 68 1.83 6.51 -7.82
C VAL A 68 0.53 7.30 -7.72
N LEU A 69 -0.58 6.60 -7.89
CA LEU A 69 -1.91 7.15 -7.64
C LEU A 69 -2.22 6.93 -6.17
N SER A 70 -2.36 8.01 -5.41
CA SER A 70 -2.90 7.94 -4.05
C SER A 70 -4.21 7.16 -4.09
N GLY A 71 -4.27 6.04 -3.37
CA GLY A 71 -5.58 5.46 -3.06
C GLY A 71 -6.34 6.51 -2.28
N ASP A 72 -7.55 6.86 -2.71
CA ASP A 72 -8.38 7.87 -2.07
C ASP A 72 -8.26 7.75 -0.55
N ALA A 73 -7.59 8.73 0.06
CA ALA A 73 -7.78 8.98 1.47
C ALA A 73 -9.28 9.28 1.56
N VAL A 74 -10.04 8.34 2.11
CA VAL A 74 -11.43 8.57 2.48
C VAL A 74 -11.43 9.73 3.46
N THR A 75 -11.53 10.96 2.94
CA THR A 75 -11.75 12.14 3.76
C THR A 75 -13.24 12.21 4.02
N ASP A 76 -13.66 11.70 5.17
CA ASP A 76 -14.94 12.06 5.79
C ASP A 76 -14.89 13.55 6.18
N ALA A 77 -14.93 14.43 5.19
CA ALA A 77 -15.07 15.86 5.40
C ALA A 77 -16.58 16.15 5.53
N VAL A 78 -17.15 15.87 6.71
CA VAL A 78 -18.43 16.44 7.09
C VAL A 78 -18.23 17.96 7.21
N THR A 79 -18.78 18.71 6.27
CA THR A 79 -18.87 20.17 6.39
C THR A 79 -20.11 20.44 7.24
N ASP A 80 -19.91 20.68 8.53
CA ASP A 80 -20.93 21.30 9.36
C ASP A 80 -21.23 22.69 8.79
N ARG A 81 -22.45 22.86 8.32
CA ARG A 81 -22.98 24.16 7.91
C ARG A 81 -23.15 24.96 9.19
N ALA A 82 -22.34 25.99 9.38
CA ALA A 82 -22.55 26.99 10.42
C ALA A 82 -23.94 27.63 10.21
N ASP A 83 -24.90 27.23 11.04
CA ASP A 83 -26.21 27.86 11.15
C ASP A 83 -26.05 29.25 11.77
N ALA A 84 -26.66 30.23 11.10
CA ALA A 84 -26.79 31.60 11.54
C ALA A 84 -27.65 31.70 12.83
N ALA A 85 -27.10 32.36 13.84
CA ALA A 85 -27.86 33.07 14.88
C ALA A 85 -27.14 34.41 15.05
N GLY A 86 -27.74 35.58 14.87
CA GLY A 86 -29.06 36.02 15.29
C GLY A 86 -28.79 37.31 16.09
N GLY A 87 -29.04 38.47 15.47
CA GLY A 87 -28.65 39.78 15.98
C GLY A 87 -29.34 40.17 17.30
N VAL A 88 -28.66 41.06 18.04
CA VAL A 88 -29.13 41.73 19.26
C VAL A 88 -30.04 42.90 18.92
#